data_AF-A0A1W0B1P2-F1
#
_entry.id   AF-A0A1W0B1P2-F1
#
_cell.length_a   1.000
_cell.length_b   1.000
_cell.length_c   1.000
_cell.angle_alpha   90.00
_cell.angle_beta   90.00
_cell.angle_gamma   90.00
#
_symmetry.space_group_name_H-M   'P 1'
#
loop_
_entity.id
_entity.type
_entity.pdbx_description
1 polymer ?
#
loop_
_entity_poly.entity_id
_entity_poly.type
_entity_poly.pdbx_seq_one_letter_code
_entity_poly.pdbx_strand_id
1 'polypeptide(L)'
;MVDSVHVDPDAVATYEAVAAQVADELTIAAAQLAAGTDPARIGAGLGLLGAEFATEFATAVADEQTALSTASALVAAYGRAVSGYAAATGTVDDSVAAAITKAGEQA
;
A
#
# COMPACT_ATOMS: atom_id res chain seq x y z
N MET A 1 -24.66 -21.75 2.34
CA MET A 1 -23.48 -22.59 2.59
C MET A 1 -22.30 -21.68 2.33
N VAL A 2 -21.63 -21.19 3.38
CA VAL A 2 -20.40 -20.40 3.21
C VAL A 2 -19.34 -21.43 2.86
N ASP A 3 -18.81 -21.34 1.64
CA ASP A 3 -17.68 -22.15 1.22
C ASP A 3 -16.53 -21.90 2.21
N SER A 4 -15.88 -22.95 2.70
CA SER A 4 -14.75 -22.81 3.61
C SER A 4 -13.65 -22.07 2.85
N VAL A 5 -13.45 -20.79 3.15
CA VAL A 5 -12.37 -20.01 2.56
C VAL A 5 -11.06 -20.55 3.12
N HIS A 6 -10.40 -21.41 2.35
CA HIS A 6 -9.06 -21.85 2.65
C HIS A 6 -8.10 -20.73 2.26
N VAL A 7 -7.43 -20.13 3.25
CA VAL A 7 -6.47 -19.05 3.03
C VAL A 7 -5.11 -19.67 2.74
N ASP A 8 -4.65 -19.55 1.50
CA ASP A 8 -3.32 -19.99 1.09
C ASP A 8 -2.26 -18.99 1.63
N PRO A 9 -1.38 -19.40 2.56
CA PRO A 9 -0.39 -18.52 3.15
C PRO A 9 0.67 -18.04 2.15
N ASP A 10 1.01 -18.84 1.12
CA ASP A 10 1.97 -18.45 0.08
C ASP A 10 1.36 -17.38 -0.85
N ALA A 11 0.07 -17.50 -1.14
CA ALA A 11 -0.67 -16.49 -1.89
C ALA A 11 -0.77 -15.16 -1.11
N VAL A 12 -0.98 -15.22 0.20
CA VAL A 12 -1.00 -14.03 1.08
C VAL A 12 0.36 -13.35 1.14
N ALA A 13 1.44 -14.12 1.33
CA ALA A 13 2.80 -13.59 1.34
C ALA A 13 3.15 -12.92 -0.01
N THR A 14 2.75 -13.54 -1.12
CA THR A 14 2.91 -12.97 -2.47
C THR A 14 2.14 -11.66 -2.61
N TYR A 15 0.89 -11.62 -2.15
CA TYR A 15 0.06 -10.42 -2.19
C TYR A 15 0.66 -9.28 -1.35
N GLU A 16 1.14 -9.57 -0.14
CA GLU A 16 1.80 -8.60 0.72
C GLU A 16 3.07 -8.02 0.08
N ALA A 17 3.90 -8.88 -0.54
CA ALA A 17 5.10 -8.45 -1.24
C ALA A 17 4.78 -7.53 -2.43
N VAL A 18 3.78 -7.87 -3.23
CA VAL A 18 3.34 -7.03 -4.36
C VAL A 18 2.74 -5.71 -3.86
N ALA A 19 1.92 -5.74 -2.81
CA ALA A 19 1.37 -4.53 -2.21
C ALA A 19 2.47 -3.60 -1.68
N ALA A 20 3.50 -4.15 -1.04
CA ALA A 20 4.65 -3.38 -0.57
C ALA A 20 5.42 -2.75 -1.74
N GLN A 21 5.65 -3.50 -2.83
CA GLN A 21 6.33 -2.99 -4.02
C GLN A 21 5.54 -1.84 -4.67
N VAL A 22 4.22 -2.00 -4.85
CA VAL A 22 3.36 -0.95 -5.42
C VAL A 22 3.35 0.30 -4.53
N ALA A 23 3.31 0.14 -3.20
CA ALA A 23 3.39 1.26 -2.27
C ALA A 23 4.72 2.03 -2.37
N ASP A 24 5.83 1.32 -2.59
CA ASP A 24 7.15 1.92 -2.78
C ASP A 24 7.25 2.67 -4.12
N GLU A 25 6.77 2.07 -5.21
CA GLU A 25 6.71 2.71 -6.53
C GLU A 25 5.90 4.01 -6.51
N LEU A 26 4.76 4.04 -5.81
CA LEU A 26 3.95 5.25 -5.63
C LEU A 26 4.68 6.32 -4.81
N THR A 27 5.43 5.91 -3.79
CA THR A 27 6.24 6.83 -2.97
C THR A 27 7.37 7.44 -3.81
N ILE A 28 8.04 6.63 -4.63
CA ILE A 28 9.09 7.08 -5.55
C ILE A 28 8.52 8.06 -6.59
N ALA A 29 7.35 7.76 -7.17
CA ALA A 29 6.68 8.65 -8.11
C ALA A 29 6.34 10.01 -7.46
N ALA A 30 5.80 9.98 -6.24
CA ALA A 30 5.50 11.17 -5.44
C ALA A 30 6.77 12.01 -5.15
N ALA A 31 7.91 11.36 -4.88
CA ALA A 31 9.19 12.04 -4.64
C ALA A 31 9.78 12.68 -5.92
N GLN A 32 9.63 12.02 -7.07
CA GLN A 32 10.14 12.54 -8.35
C GLN A 32 9.37 13.77 -8.83
N LEU A 33 8.07 13.85 -8.54
CA LEU A 33 7.22 15.00 -8.82
C LEU A 33 7.75 16.29 -8.15
N ALA A 34 8.20 16.20 -6.91
CA ALA A 34 8.72 17.34 -6.15
C ALA A 34 10.04 17.90 -6.68
N ALA A 35 10.85 17.10 -7.38
CA ALA A 35 12.13 17.56 -7.94
C ALA A 35 11.94 18.49 -9.17
N GLY A 36 10.77 18.44 -9.81
CA GLY A 36 10.46 19.22 -11.01
C GLY A 36 9.78 20.58 -10.77
N THR A 37 9.41 20.91 -9.52
CA THR A 37 8.50 22.02 -9.20
C THR A 37 9.17 23.29 -8.69
N ASP A 38 10.48 23.49 -8.88
CA ASP A 38 11.17 24.72 -8.47
C ASP A 38 10.51 25.96 -9.13
N PRO A 39 9.75 26.77 -8.36
CA PRO A 39 8.98 27.88 -8.93
C PRO A 39 9.88 28.98 -9.48
N ALA A 40 11.07 29.16 -8.90
CA ALA A 40 12.04 30.14 -9.35
C ALA A 40 12.64 29.73 -10.70
N ARG A 41 12.92 28.43 -10.88
CA ARG A 41 13.39 27.88 -12.15
C ARG A 41 12.32 27.93 -13.24
N ILE A 42 11.07 27.63 -12.90
CA ILE A 42 9.93 27.70 -13.83
C ILE A 42 9.65 29.16 -14.23
N GLY A 43 9.59 30.07 -13.25
CA GLY A 43 9.35 31.50 -13.49
C GLY A 43 10.45 32.15 -14.34
N ALA A 44 11.72 31.81 -14.11
CA ALA A 44 12.85 32.33 -14.90
C ALA A 44 12.80 31.93 -16.39
N GLY A 45 12.21 30.76 -16.71
CA GLY A 45 12.07 30.30 -18.10
C GLY A 45 10.88 30.91 -18.86
N LEU A 46 9.88 31.43 -18.15
CA LEU A 46 8.59 31.83 -18.73
C LEU A 46 8.25 33.33 -18.56
N GLY A 47 9.05 34.09 -17.80
CA GLY A 47 8.85 35.54 -17.60
C GLY A 47 7.64 35.85 -16.71
N LEU A 48 6.97 37.00 -16.92
CA LEU A 48 5.90 37.48 -16.02
C LEU A 48 4.66 36.55 -15.97
N LEU A 49 4.35 35.86 -17.07
CA LEU A 49 3.31 34.81 -17.13
C LEU A 49 3.75 33.50 -16.45
N GLY A 50 5.06 33.35 -16.23
CA GLY A 50 5.67 32.20 -15.59
C GLY A 50 5.44 32.13 -14.08
N ALA A 51 5.15 33.24 -13.41
CA ALA A 51 5.02 33.27 -11.95
C ALA A 51 3.69 32.67 -11.46
N GLU A 52 2.56 33.06 -12.07
CA GLU A 52 1.26 32.43 -11.80
C GLU A 52 1.23 30.97 -12.26
N PHE A 53 1.75 30.68 -13.45
CA PHE A 53 1.89 29.30 -13.93
C PHE A 53 2.74 28.45 -12.97
N ALA A 54 3.89 28.95 -12.51
CA ALA A 54 4.75 28.21 -11.58
C ALA A 54 4.04 27.91 -10.25
N THR A 55 3.21 28.85 -9.77
CA THR A 55 2.45 28.68 -8.53
C THR A 55 1.35 27.64 -8.69
N GLU A 56 0.54 27.73 -9.75
CA GLU A 56 -0.52 26.76 -10.05
C GLU A 56 0.06 25.36 -10.35
N PHE A 57 1.17 25.29 -11.10
CA PHE A 57 1.86 24.04 -11.38
C PHE A 57 2.42 23.39 -10.11
N ALA A 58 3.09 24.17 -9.25
CA ALA A 58 3.59 23.66 -7.97
C ALA A 58 2.45 23.16 -7.07
N THR A 59 1.30 23.83 -7.09
CA THR A 59 0.10 23.43 -6.33
C THR A 59 -0.49 22.13 -6.85
N ALA A 60 -0.71 22.02 -8.16
CA ALA A 60 -1.22 20.80 -8.79
C ALA A 60 -0.30 19.59 -8.53
N VAL A 61 1.02 19.78 -8.59
CA VAL A 61 1.99 18.72 -8.30
C VAL A 61 1.99 18.33 -6.82
N ALA A 62 1.80 19.28 -5.90
CA ALA A 62 1.67 18.97 -4.47
C ALA A 62 0.40 18.16 -4.16
N ASP A 63 -0.71 18.47 -4.85
CA ASP A 63 -1.96 17.70 -4.76
C ASP A 63 -1.75 16.27 -5.27
N GLU A 64 -1.08 16.11 -6.41
CA GLU A 64 -0.77 14.80 -7.00
C GLU A 64 0.19 13.99 -6.11
N GLN A 65 1.20 14.63 -5.52
CA GLN A 65 2.09 14.02 -4.52
C GLN A 65 1.29 13.51 -3.31
N THR A 66 0.32 14.29 -2.82
CA THR A 66 -0.55 13.92 -1.70
C THR A 66 -1.43 12.73 -2.06
N ALA A 67 -2.00 12.72 -3.27
CA ALA A 67 -2.83 11.62 -3.76
C ALA A 67 -2.04 10.31 -3.86
N LEU A 68 -0.85 10.35 -4.47
CA LEU A 68 0.03 9.17 -4.61
C LEU A 68 0.50 8.63 -3.25
N SER A 69 0.85 9.53 -2.33
CA SER A 69 1.24 9.14 -0.96
C SER A 69 0.08 8.48 -0.20
N THR A 70 -1.14 9.00 -0.39
CA THR A 70 -2.36 8.41 0.20
C THR A 70 -2.66 7.04 -0.40
N ALA A 71 -2.53 6.88 -1.71
CA ALA A 71 -2.69 5.60 -2.39
C ALA A 71 -1.68 4.57 -1.89
N SER A 72 -0.40 4.96 -1.74
CA SER A 72 0.64 4.11 -1.15
C SER A 72 0.26 3.63 0.26
N ALA A 73 -0.17 4.55 1.13
CA ALA A 73 -0.58 4.21 2.49
C ALA A 73 -1.78 3.24 2.51
N LEU A 74 -2.73 3.41 1.59
CA LEU A 74 -3.90 2.53 1.47
C LEU A 74 -3.52 1.13 1.03
N VAL A 75 -2.66 1.00 0.01
CA VAL A 75 -2.17 -0.30 -0.48
C VAL A 75 -1.41 -1.03 0.63
N ALA A 76 -0.52 -0.34 1.33
CA ALA A 76 0.22 -0.91 2.46
C ALA A 76 -0.68 -1.29 3.64
N ALA A 77 -1.76 -0.55 3.89
CA ALA A 77 -2.74 -0.89 4.92
C ALA A 77 -3.55 -2.14 4.53
N TYR A 78 -3.94 -2.24 3.26
CA TYR A 78 -4.69 -3.39 2.76
C TYR A 78 -3.85 -4.67 2.77
N GLY A 79 -2.57 -4.61 2.36
CA GLY A 79 -1.64 -5.73 2.48
C GLY A 79 -1.52 -6.25 3.92
N ARG A 80 -1.36 -5.34 4.90
CA ARG A 80 -1.33 -5.68 6.33
C ARG A 80 -2.63 -6.30 6.83
N ALA A 81 -3.79 -5.82 6.37
CA ALA A 81 -5.09 -6.37 6.76
C ALA A 81 -5.26 -7.82 6.26
N VAL A 82 -4.85 -8.11 5.02
CA VAL A 82 -4.89 -9.47 4.45
C VAL A 82 -3.97 -10.41 5.22
N SER A 83 -2.74 -9.97 5.51
CA SER A 83 -1.76 -10.71 6.33
C SER A 83 -2.30 -11.02 7.74
N GLY A 84 -2.90 -10.01 8.40
CA GLY A 84 -3.52 -10.18 9.71
C GLY A 84 -4.71 -11.15 9.72
N TYR A 85 -5.53 -11.15 8.67
CA TYR A 85 -6.62 -12.11 8.51
C TYR A 85 -6.09 -13.54 8.36
N ALA A 86 -5.07 -13.74 7.53
CA ALA A 86 -4.44 -15.04 7.31
C ALA A 86 -3.82 -15.62 8.59
N ALA A 87 -3.15 -14.79 9.39
CA ALA A 87 -2.59 -15.20 10.68
C ALA A 87 -3.69 -15.61 11.68
N ALA A 88 -4.81 -14.90 11.70
CA ALA A 88 -5.95 -15.25 12.54
C ALA A 88 -6.58 -16.59 12.13
N THR A 89 -6.72 -16.86 10.83
CA THR A 89 -7.22 -18.16 10.34
C THR A 89 -6.26 -19.31 10.65
N GLY A 90 -4.94 -19.13 10.46
CA GLY A 90 -3.95 -20.16 10.81
C GLY A 90 -3.96 -20.51 12.30
N THR A 91 -4.13 -19.52 13.18
CA THR A 91 -4.23 -19.75 14.64
C THR A 91 -5.46 -20.60 15.01
N VAL A 92 -6.56 -20.43 14.29
CA VAL A 92 -7.77 -21.25 14.49
C VAL A 92 -7.54 -22.68 14.03
N ASP A 93 -6.93 -22.88 12.86
CA ASP A 93 -6.62 -24.22 12.35
C ASP A 93 -5.67 -24.98 13.28
N ASP A 94 -4.61 -24.34 13.78
CA ASP A 94 -3.69 -24.93 14.75
C ASP A 94 -4.38 -25.33 16.06
N SER A 95 -5.27 -24.46 16.56
CA SER A 95 -6.05 -24.72 17.79
C SER A 95 -7.01 -25.92 17.60
N VAL A 96 -7.67 -25.99 16.44
CA VAL A 96 -8.56 -27.10 16.10
C VAL A 96 -7.77 -28.40 15.91
N ALA A 97 -6.63 -28.36 15.21
CA ALA A 97 -5.76 -29.52 15.03
C ALA A 97 -5.21 -30.05 16.37
N ALA A 98 -4.82 -29.16 17.27
CA ALA A 98 -4.39 -29.52 18.62
C ALA A 98 -5.54 -30.14 19.44
N ALA A 99 -6.75 -29.59 19.33
CA ALA A 99 -7.93 -30.15 20.00
C ALA A 99 -8.29 -31.55 19.48
N ILE A 100 -8.23 -31.77 18.16
CA ILE A 100 -8.45 -33.08 17.52
C ILE A 100 -7.39 -34.08 17.98
N THR A 101 -6.11 -33.69 17.96
CA THR A 101 -4.99 -34.56 18.40
C THR A 101 -5.21 -35.02 19.84
N LYS A 102 -5.50 -34.07 20.73
CA LYS A 102 -5.77 -34.36 22.15
C LYS A 102 -7.00 -35.25 22.35
N ALA A 103 -8.05 -35.08 21.56
CA ALA A 103 -9.23 -35.94 21.62
C ALA A 103 -8.93 -37.37 21.16
N GLY A 104 -8.06 -37.53 20.14
CA GLY A 104 -7.61 -38.84 19.66
C GLY A 104 -6.69 -39.58 20.64
N GLU A 105 -5.92 -38.87 21.46
CA GLU A 105 -5.08 -39.47 22.52
C GLU A 105 -5.88 -39.93 23.75
N GLN A 106 -7.12 -39.45 23.90
CA GLN A 106 -8.01 -39.78 25.02
C GLN A 106 -9.07 -40.84 24.67
N ALA A 107 -9.06 -41.36 23.44
CA ALA A 107 -9.93 -42.43 22.95
C ALA A 107 -9.21 -43.78 22.94
#